data_AF-A0A833FSG9-F1
#
_entry.id   AF-A0A833FSG9-F1
#
_cell.length_a   1.000
_cell.length_b   1.000
_cell.length_c   1.000
_cell.angle_alpha   90.00
_cell.angle_beta   90.00
_cell.angle_gamma   90.00
#
_symmetry.space_group_name_H-M   'P 1'
#
loop_
_entity.id
_entity.type
_entity.pdbx_description
1 polymer ?
#
loop_
_entity_poly.entity_id
_entity_poly.type
_entity_poly.pdbx_seq_one_letter_code
_entity_poly.pdbx_strand_id
1 'polypeptide(L)'
;TTVGATLVATLNNTLTLTGIISDAPSITPSELVLTGGGSFQINGASTYLGGTVIGEAGTPTTVSMGHVNALGTGSITLFGGSTLNPYNGSLTLTSTRALDGVGTMAGDVVNNGGVLFPGYILSSYGTLQVGGNYSGAGTLGIAIRPSANPVIDVDYNRLDLGNHNFDASNTTLDLSPESGVYVKGAKYQFITTTGNVNGTFLNDQTLPNFGPYKPVISYNAAAGGGATLTIEMTRIYLTDALGGAVDAQSFPAAAYFDQQDNLSSDSALGRIVGALDDLEGKALDRALDSFVPEETDDATFLFLESTQSTHRVHSSRLDAQRAFRRGSTTSSTGFASTVSRGQTYNQKMLNSLTSKSPNNTDIRARNATHASMKSEMDEAMRNSVAETMGRGGYWTHAFGSMTRQNNSGDDVGFKAQTGGLLVGGDVKLSSNTFFGVSGGYTKTLMKMNENGGTHHLDSYMMSLYGTWFEGPFALDYSLTGSVNVYNLVRRVEIPGNPDSDVASMHNGYEISPFVGLSYELNADDLRITPFLNTSLSATKERGYRENGGLVDQQVRSRNAYFFTTEIGLTLAQDFVLEDKV
;
A
#
# COMPACT_ATOMS: atom_id res chain seq x y z
N THR A 1 -4.24 -54.00 15.35
CA THR A 1 -3.56 -53.19 16.38
C THR A 1 -2.12 -52.94 15.97
N THR A 2 -1.95 -52.18 14.88
CA THR A 2 -0.65 -51.65 14.47
C THR A 2 -0.90 -50.17 14.23
N VAL A 3 -0.23 -49.32 14.99
CA VAL A 3 -0.45 -47.87 14.98
C VAL A 3 -0.05 -47.27 13.63
N GLY A 4 -0.93 -46.49 13.01
CA GLY A 4 -0.66 -45.81 11.73
C GLY A 4 -0.64 -46.75 10.51
N ALA A 5 -1.32 -47.89 10.58
CA ALA A 5 -1.40 -48.85 9.47
C ALA A 5 -2.65 -48.64 8.62
N THR A 6 -2.53 -48.80 7.31
CA THR A 6 -3.69 -48.89 6.41
C THR A 6 -4.21 -50.33 6.41
N LEU A 7 -5.47 -50.52 6.82
CA LEU A 7 -6.15 -51.80 6.67
C LEU A 7 -6.82 -51.84 5.29
N VAL A 8 -6.24 -52.61 4.37
CA VAL A 8 -6.83 -52.81 3.03
C VAL A 8 -7.66 -54.09 3.04
N ALA A 9 -8.94 -54.00 2.69
CA ALA A 9 -9.81 -55.14 2.45
C ALA A 9 -10.25 -55.16 0.97
N THR A 10 -9.83 -56.19 0.24
CA THR A 10 -10.23 -56.40 -1.16
C THR A 10 -11.43 -57.34 -1.24
N LEU A 11 -12.53 -56.81 -1.75
CA LEU A 11 -13.85 -57.42 -1.75
C LEU A 11 -14.16 -57.96 -3.15
N ASN A 12 -14.16 -59.28 -3.30
CA ASN A 12 -14.59 -59.95 -4.55
C ASN A 12 -16.07 -60.37 -4.52
N ASN A 13 -16.72 -60.28 -3.34
CA ASN A 13 -18.13 -60.62 -3.10
C ASN A 13 -18.62 -59.84 -1.86
N THR A 14 -19.73 -60.22 -1.24
CA THR A 14 -20.21 -59.66 0.03
C THR A 14 -19.38 -60.12 1.22
N LEU A 15 -18.85 -59.17 2.00
CA LEU A 15 -18.30 -59.36 3.33
C LEU A 15 -19.24 -58.71 4.37
N THR A 16 -19.73 -59.50 5.32
CA THR A 16 -20.55 -58.98 6.43
C THR A 16 -19.78 -59.10 7.74
N LEU A 17 -19.51 -57.97 8.38
CA LEU A 17 -18.93 -57.88 9.72
C LEU A 17 -20.02 -57.52 10.74
N THR A 18 -20.30 -58.44 11.65
CA THR A 18 -21.24 -58.21 12.77
C THR A 18 -20.59 -57.49 13.96
N GLY A 19 -19.26 -57.54 14.05
CA GLY A 19 -18.46 -56.88 15.09
C GLY A 19 -18.06 -55.44 14.74
N ILE A 20 -17.11 -54.91 15.51
CA ILE A 20 -16.56 -53.55 15.35
C ILE A 20 -15.16 -53.60 14.73
N ILE A 21 -14.76 -52.54 14.03
CA ILE A 21 -13.35 -52.26 13.74
C ILE A 21 -12.87 -51.24 14.77
N SER A 22 -11.72 -51.52 15.40
CA SER A 22 -11.14 -50.64 16.41
C SER A 22 -9.64 -50.50 16.19
N ASP A 23 -9.10 -49.35 16.59
CA ASP A 23 -7.67 -49.08 16.62
C ASP A 23 -7.25 -48.62 18.01
N ALA A 24 -5.97 -48.81 18.34
CA ALA A 24 -5.41 -48.28 19.57
C ALA A 24 -5.34 -46.73 19.49
N PRO A 25 -5.49 -46.01 20.61
CA PRO A 25 -5.34 -44.55 20.61
C PRO A 25 -3.96 -44.15 20.07
N SER A 26 -3.93 -43.40 18.97
CA SER A 26 -2.70 -42.93 18.33
C SER A 26 -2.88 -41.54 17.72
N ILE A 27 -1.80 -40.77 17.65
CA ILE A 27 -1.70 -39.52 16.90
C ILE A 27 -1.67 -39.73 15.37
N THR A 28 -1.35 -40.94 14.90
CA THR A 28 -1.45 -41.36 13.49
C THR A 28 -2.56 -42.41 13.38
N PRO A 29 -3.82 -42.00 13.16
CA PRO A 29 -4.93 -42.92 13.17
C PRO A 29 -4.88 -43.85 11.94
N SER A 30 -5.22 -45.12 12.13
CA SER A 30 -5.27 -46.11 11.05
C SER A 30 -6.45 -45.88 10.11
N GLU A 31 -6.21 -46.02 8.80
CA GLU A 31 -7.20 -45.85 7.74
C GLU A 31 -7.78 -47.21 7.31
N LEU A 32 -9.08 -47.24 6.98
CA LEU A 32 -9.74 -48.39 6.37
C LEU A 32 -9.89 -48.14 4.86
N VAL A 33 -9.34 -49.02 4.03
CA VAL A 33 -9.47 -48.95 2.57
C VAL A 33 -10.20 -50.18 2.07
N LEU A 34 -11.38 -49.97 1.50
CA LEU A 34 -12.21 -51.02 0.93
C LEU A 34 -12.06 -50.99 -0.59
N THR A 35 -11.51 -52.05 -1.18
CA THR A 35 -11.27 -52.18 -2.63
C THR A 35 -12.02 -53.38 -3.19
N GLY A 36 -11.99 -53.57 -4.51
CA GLY A 36 -12.68 -54.67 -5.17
C GLY A 36 -14.19 -54.44 -5.33
N GLY A 37 -14.74 -54.93 -6.45
CA GLY A 37 -16.12 -54.68 -6.87
C GLY A 37 -17.23 -55.36 -6.05
N GLY A 38 -16.90 -55.84 -4.84
CA GLY A 38 -17.82 -56.51 -3.93
C GLY A 38 -18.59 -55.55 -3.03
N SER A 39 -19.24 -56.11 -2.00
CA SER A 39 -20.00 -55.33 -1.02
C SER A 39 -19.50 -55.57 0.40
N PHE A 40 -19.58 -54.55 1.25
CA PHE A 40 -19.18 -54.61 2.65
C PHE A 40 -20.32 -54.13 3.54
N GLN A 41 -20.79 -55.00 4.42
CA GLN A 41 -21.78 -54.64 5.43
C GLN A 41 -21.13 -54.68 6.80
N ILE A 42 -21.25 -53.60 7.56
CA ILE A 42 -20.72 -53.52 8.93
C ILE A 42 -21.80 -53.07 9.90
N ASN A 43 -22.14 -53.93 10.86
CA ASN A 43 -23.25 -53.70 11.78
C ASN A 43 -22.81 -53.17 13.15
N GLY A 44 -21.53 -53.30 13.51
CA GLY A 44 -21.01 -52.82 14.79
C GLY A 44 -20.63 -51.34 14.77
N ALA A 45 -20.58 -50.73 15.96
CA ALA A 45 -20.09 -49.37 16.18
C ALA A 45 -18.54 -49.34 16.22
N SER A 46 -17.91 -49.12 15.06
CA SER A 46 -16.46 -48.99 14.97
C SER A 46 -15.93 -47.77 15.71
N THR A 47 -14.70 -47.87 16.23
CA THR A 47 -14.08 -46.85 17.11
C THR A 47 -12.75 -46.32 16.58
N TYR A 48 -12.33 -46.70 15.37
CA TYR A 48 -11.14 -46.12 14.76
C TYR A 48 -11.41 -44.66 14.35
N LEU A 49 -10.37 -43.85 14.44
CA LEU A 49 -10.44 -42.40 14.21
C LEU A 49 -10.01 -42.00 12.79
N GLY A 50 -9.33 -42.89 12.07
CA GLY A 50 -8.84 -42.61 10.73
C GLY A 50 -9.96 -42.64 9.70
N GLY A 51 -9.60 -42.28 8.47
CA GLY A 51 -10.55 -42.22 7.37
C GLY A 51 -11.00 -43.59 6.88
N THR A 52 -12.08 -43.60 6.10
CA THR A 52 -12.53 -44.74 5.30
C THR A 52 -12.52 -44.38 3.83
N VAL A 53 -11.76 -45.12 3.04
CA VAL A 53 -11.79 -45.04 1.58
C VAL A 53 -12.65 -46.19 1.05
N ILE A 54 -13.61 -45.85 0.19
CA ILE A 54 -14.55 -46.81 -0.40
C ILE A 54 -14.36 -46.86 -1.91
N GLY A 55 -13.91 -48.01 -2.38
CA GLY A 55 -13.65 -48.33 -3.77
C GLY A 55 -12.29 -47.89 -4.27
N GLU A 56 -12.08 -48.15 -5.55
CA GLU A 56 -10.93 -47.72 -6.34
C GLU A 56 -11.35 -47.52 -7.79
N ALA A 57 -10.49 -46.90 -8.60
CA ALA A 57 -10.82 -46.58 -9.98
C ALA A 57 -11.20 -47.84 -10.79
N GLY A 58 -12.41 -47.85 -11.35
CA GLY A 58 -12.89 -48.91 -12.24
C GLY A 58 -13.50 -50.14 -11.56
N THR A 59 -13.48 -50.22 -10.22
CA THR A 59 -14.15 -51.30 -9.49
C THR A 59 -15.07 -50.73 -8.41
N PRO A 60 -16.38 -50.58 -8.70
CA PRO A 60 -17.31 -49.95 -7.77
C PRO A 60 -17.57 -50.83 -6.54
N THR A 61 -17.39 -50.28 -5.34
CA THR A 61 -17.64 -50.99 -4.08
C THR A 61 -18.92 -50.48 -3.42
N THR A 62 -19.75 -51.39 -2.91
CA THR A 62 -20.95 -51.00 -2.15
C THR A 62 -20.74 -51.22 -0.65
N VAL A 63 -20.95 -50.19 0.17
CA VAL A 63 -20.83 -50.26 1.62
C VAL A 63 -22.17 -50.00 2.27
N SER A 64 -22.55 -50.80 3.26
CA SER A 64 -23.79 -50.64 4.02
C SER A 64 -23.52 -50.55 5.51
N MET A 65 -23.92 -49.43 6.11
CA MET A 65 -23.77 -49.17 7.53
C MET A 65 -24.97 -49.70 8.31
N GLY A 66 -24.76 -50.69 9.17
CA GLY A 66 -25.74 -51.17 10.14
C GLY A 66 -25.73 -50.40 11.47
N HIS A 67 -24.87 -49.39 11.61
CA HIS A 67 -24.78 -48.50 12.78
C HIS A 67 -24.26 -47.11 12.39
N VAL A 68 -24.61 -46.06 13.12
CA VAL A 68 -24.22 -44.64 12.84
C VAL A 68 -22.70 -44.41 12.81
N ASN A 69 -21.95 -45.23 13.55
CA ASN A 69 -20.48 -45.21 13.63
C ASN A 69 -19.86 -46.47 13.00
N ALA A 70 -20.56 -47.13 12.08
CA ALA A 70 -20.03 -48.34 11.45
C ALA A 70 -18.67 -48.12 10.76
N LEU A 71 -18.43 -46.93 10.22
CA LEU A 71 -17.19 -46.53 9.56
C LEU A 71 -16.30 -45.61 10.42
N GLY A 72 -16.34 -45.75 11.75
CA GLY A 72 -15.55 -44.91 12.64
C GLY A 72 -16.01 -43.45 12.62
N THR A 73 -15.21 -42.51 13.09
CA THR A 73 -15.56 -41.07 13.14
C THR A 73 -14.73 -40.18 12.22
N GLY A 74 -13.78 -40.75 11.48
CA GLY A 74 -12.96 -40.03 10.51
C GLY A 74 -13.68 -39.78 9.18
N SER A 75 -12.99 -39.12 8.26
CA SER A 75 -13.50 -38.77 6.93
C SER A 75 -13.81 -40.00 6.08
N ILE A 76 -14.76 -39.87 5.16
CA ILE A 76 -15.14 -40.91 4.21
C ILE A 76 -14.86 -40.41 2.79
N THR A 77 -14.09 -41.16 2.02
CA THR A 77 -13.79 -40.86 0.61
C THR A 77 -14.44 -41.90 -0.29
N LEU A 78 -15.26 -41.46 -1.25
CA LEU A 78 -15.95 -42.32 -2.21
C LEU A 78 -15.30 -42.29 -3.58
N PHE A 79 -14.84 -43.44 -4.07
CA PHE A 79 -14.40 -43.58 -5.44
C PHE A 79 -15.57 -43.69 -6.42
N GLY A 80 -15.30 -43.32 -7.69
CA GLY A 80 -16.32 -43.33 -8.75
C GLY A 80 -17.03 -44.67 -8.91
N GLY A 81 -18.35 -44.61 -8.99
CA GLY A 81 -19.24 -45.78 -9.07
C GLY A 81 -19.46 -46.52 -7.75
N SER A 82 -18.71 -46.21 -6.68
CA SER A 82 -18.93 -46.79 -5.36
C SER A 82 -20.15 -46.18 -4.67
N THR A 83 -20.82 -46.97 -3.84
CA THR A 83 -22.05 -46.56 -3.15
C THR A 83 -21.91 -46.74 -1.65
N LEU A 84 -22.25 -45.71 -0.87
CA LEU A 84 -22.40 -45.79 0.58
C LEU A 84 -23.90 -45.71 0.95
N ASN A 85 -24.39 -46.77 1.55
CA ASN A 85 -25.72 -46.84 2.16
C ASN A 85 -25.60 -46.51 3.66
N PRO A 86 -26.01 -45.31 4.09
CA PRO A 86 -25.89 -44.91 5.48
C PRO A 86 -26.92 -45.62 6.37
N TYR A 87 -26.60 -45.69 7.67
CA TYR A 87 -27.50 -46.27 8.66
C TYR A 87 -28.76 -45.42 8.78
N ASN A 88 -29.94 -46.05 8.77
CA ASN A 88 -31.24 -45.38 8.79
C ASN A 88 -31.43 -44.31 7.69
N GLY A 89 -30.73 -44.44 6.56
CA GLY A 89 -30.91 -43.58 5.40
C GLY A 89 -30.34 -42.17 5.54
N SER A 90 -29.52 -41.88 6.57
CA SER A 90 -28.89 -40.56 6.74
C SER A 90 -27.46 -40.65 7.27
N LEU A 91 -26.56 -39.86 6.68
CA LEU A 91 -25.20 -39.65 7.16
C LEU A 91 -25.06 -38.26 7.75
N THR A 92 -24.67 -38.18 9.02
CA THR A 92 -24.30 -36.92 9.68
C THR A 92 -22.80 -36.67 9.57
N LEU A 93 -22.42 -35.51 9.01
CA LEU A 93 -21.05 -34.99 9.01
C LEU A 93 -20.81 -34.14 10.25
N THR A 94 -19.61 -34.19 10.81
CA THR A 94 -19.22 -33.47 12.03
C THR A 94 -17.82 -32.90 11.84
N SER A 95 -17.32 -32.11 12.79
CA SER A 95 -15.96 -31.53 12.73
C SER A 95 -14.83 -32.55 12.55
N THR A 96 -15.07 -33.83 12.83
CA THR A 96 -14.10 -34.92 12.62
C THR A 96 -14.43 -35.82 11.43
N ARG A 97 -15.64 -35.71 10.87
CA ARG A 97 -16.15 -36.56 9.79
C ARG A 97 -16.49 -35.72 8.57
N ALA A 98 -15.59 -35.70 7.59
CA ALA A 98 -15.87 -35.18 6.25
C ALA A 98 -16.39 -36.28 5.32
N LEU A 99 -16.98 -35.87 4.21
CA LEU A 99 -17.32 -36.72 3.09
C LEU A 99 -16.76 -36.11 1.81
N ASP A 100 -15.94 -36.86 1.08
CA ASP A 100 -15.36 -36.44 -0.19
C ASP A 100 -15.41 -37.53 -1.27
N GLY A 101 -15.07 -37.16 -2.51
CA GLY A 101 -15.02 -38.07 -3.65
C GLY A 101 -16.17 -37.92 -4.66
N VAL A 102 -16.34 -38.91 -5.53
CA VAL A 102 -17.19 -38.86 -6.75
C VAL A 102 -18.16 -40.05 -6.87
N GLY A 103 -18.44 -40.71 -5.74
CA GLY A 103 -19.37 -41.85 -5.68
C GLY A 103 -20.82 -41.45 -5.41
N THR A 104 -21.61 -42.40 -4.89
CA THR A 104 -23.02 -42.21 -4.54
C THR A 104 -23.23 -42.39 -3.04
N MET A 105 -23.75 -41.38 -2.36
CA MET A 105 -24.39 -41.48 -1.05
C MET A 105 -25.86 -41.80 -1.25
N ALA A 106 -26.33 -42.97 -0.82
CA ALA A 106 -27.69 -43.42 -1.14
C ALA A 106 -28.82 -42.77 -0.29
N GLY A 107 -28.50 -41.89 0.66
CA GLY A 107 -29.46 -41.30 1.59
C GLY A 107 -29.15 -39.83 1.91
N ASP A 108 -29.82 -39.29 2.92
CA ASP A 108 -29.69 -37.88 3.32
C ASP A 108 -28.28 -37.58 3.82
N VAL A 109 -27.78 -36.38 3.53
CA VAL A 109 -26.55 -35.83 4.11
C VAL A 109 -26.90 -34.67 5.02
N VAL A 110 -26.60 -34.82 6.31
CA VAL A 110 -26.79 -33.78 7.33
C VAL A 110 -25.42 -33.27 7.73
N ASN A 111 -25.01 -32.12 7.21
CA ASN A 111 -23.74 -31.52 7.56
C ASN A 111 -23.87 -30.71 8.85
N ASN A 112 -23.33 -31.20 9.97
CA ASN A 112 -23.41 -30.54 11.27
C ASN A 112 -22.01 -30.10 11.75
N GLY A 113 -21.41 -29.17 11.02
CA GLY A 113 -20.06 -28.64 11.29
C GLY A 113 -18.92 -29.47 10.70
N GLY A 114 -19.22 -30.39 9.76
CA GLY A 114 -18.22 -31.10 8.96
C GLY A 114 -18.00 -30.49 7.59
N VAL A 115 -17.32 -31.23 6.71
CA VAL A 115 -17.02 -30.82 5.33
C VAL A 115 -17.62 -31.83 4.35
N LEU A 116 -18.41 -31.34 3.39
CA LEU A 116 -18.79 -32.09 2.20
C LEU A 116 -17.98 -31.54 1.02
N PHE A 117 -17.23 -32.38 0.33
CA PHE A 117 -16.38 -31.97 -0.80
C PHE A 117 -16.60 -32.92 -1.97
N PRO A 118 -17.52 -32.64 -2.91
CA PRO A 118 -17.60 -33.41 -4.14
C PRO A 118 -16.27 -33.34 -4.89
N GLY A 119 -15.85 -34.41 -5.55
CA GLY A 119 -14.49 -34.51 -6.12
C GLY A 119 -13.46 -34.97 -5.09
N TYR A 120 -12.24 -35.25 -5.55
CA TYR A 120 -11.14 -35.54 -4.62
C TYR A 120 -10.43 -34.24 -4.31
N ILE A 121 -10.13 -34.04 -3.03
CA ILE A 121 -9.28 -32.94 -2.59
C ILE A 121 -7.96 -33.03 -3.39
N LEU A 122 -7.70 -32.01 -4.23
CA LEU A 122 -6.44 -31.76 -4.96
C LEU A 122 -6.06 -32.68 -6.14
N SER A 123 -6.95 -33.54 -6.67
CA SER A 123 -6.52 -34.42 -7.78
C SER A 123 -7.54 -34.83 -8.84
N SER A 124 -8.85 -34.68 -8.63
CA SER A 124 -9.82 -34.83 -9.73
C SER A 124 -11.15 -34.12 -9.49
N TYR A 125 -11.66 -33.53 -10.57
CA TYR A 125 -13.00 -32.98 -10.66
C TYR A 125 -14.03 -34.09 -10.83
N GLY A 126 -15.20 -33.93 -10.23
CA GLY A 126 -16.28 -34.88 -10.42
C GLY A 126 -17.54 -34.60 -9.62
N THR A 127 -18.53 -35.45 -9.86
CA THR A 127 -19.85 -35.35 -9.26
C THR A 127 -19.97 -36.34 -8.11
N LEU A 128 -20.33 -35.83 -6.93
CA LEU A 128 -20.84 -36.64 -5.83
C LEU A 128 -22.36 -36.70 -5.93
N GLN A 129 -22.92 -37.91 -6.02
CA GLN A 129 -24.37 -38.10 -6.04
C GLN A 129 -24.91 -38.30 -4.63
N VAL A 130 -25.99 -37.63 -4.29
CA VAL A 130 -26.73 -37.81 -3.03
C VAL A 130 -28.16 -38.21 -3.36
N GLY A 131 -28.49 -39.47 -3.08
CA GLY A 131 -29.82 -40.07 -3.20
C GLY A 131 -30.76 -39.69 -2.05
N GLY A 132 -30.58 -38.50 -1.46
CA GLY A 132 -31.36 -37.95 -0.37
C GLY A 132 -31.20 -36.43 -0.29
N ASN A 133 -31.83 -35.81 0.71
CA ASN A 133 -31.73 -34.37 0.91
C ASN A 133 -30.37 -34.00 1.47
N TYR A 134 -29.88 -32.81 1.12
CA TYR A 134 -28.78 -32.17 1.83
C TYR A 134 -29.34 -31.08 2.75
N SER A 135 -28.87 -31.08 4.00
CA SER A 135 -29.07 -29.98 4.94
C SER A 135 -27.75 -29.70 5.65
N GLY A 136 -27.40 -28.43 5.85
CA GLY A 136 -26.07 -28.12 6.35
C GLY A 136 -25.97 -26.89 7.25
N ALA A 137 -25.24 -27.09 8.36
CA ALA A 137 -24.62 -26.14 9.28
C ALA A 137 -23.07 -26.24 9.25
N GLY A 138 -22.50 -26.79 8.16
CA GLY A 138 -21.05 -26.97 7.97
C GLY A 138 -20.58 -26.44 6.61
N THR A 139 -19.42 -26.91 6.14
CA THR A 139 -18.81 -26.42 4.89
C THR A 139 -19.13 -27.31 3.70
N LEU A 140 -19.51 -26.69 2.58
CA LEU A 140 -19.51 -27.32 1.26
C LEU A 140 -18.31 -26.79 0.48
N GLY A 141 -17.34 -27.66 0.17
CA GLY A 141 -16.18 -27.29 -0.62
C GLY A 141 -16.36 -27.61 -2.10
N ILE A 142 -16.02 -26.68 -2.98
CA ILE A 142 -16.09 -26.84 -4.43
C ILE A 142 -14.76 -26.39 -5.04
N ALA A 143 -14.03 -27.31 -5.67
CA ALA A 143 -12.91 -26.92 -6.51
C ALA A 143 -13.40 -26.48 -7.89
N ILE A 144 -12.77 -25.45 -8.42
CA ILE A 144 -13.00 -24.94 -9.78
C ILE A 144 -11.66 -24.67 -10.44
N ARG A 145 -11.59 -24.83 -11.76
CA ARG A 145 -10.45 -24.38 -12.56
C ARG A 145 -10.89 -23.39 -13.63
N PRO A 146 -9.98 -22.53 -14.09
CA PRO A 146 -10.30 -21.55 -15.10
C PRO A 146 -10.68 -22.20 -16.44
N SER A 147 -11.88 -21.88 -16.93
CA SER A 147 -12.37 -22.29 -18.25
C SER A 147 -13.33 -21.23 -18.80
N ALA A 148 -13.24 -20.95 -20.11
CA ALA A 148 -14.17 -20.04 -20.79
C ALA A 148 -15.57 -20.65 -20.95
N ASN A 149 -15.63 -21.99 -21.09
CA ASN A 149 -16.86 -22.76 -21.19
C ASN A 149 -16.76 -23.94 -20.22
N PRO A 150 -17.00 -23.72 -18.91
CA PRO A 150 -16.79 -24.75 -17.90
C PRO A 150 -17.58 -26.04 -18.18
N VAL A 151 -16.91 -27.18 -18.10
CA VAL A 151 -17.45 -28.52 -18.32
C VAL A 151 -17.56 -29.27 -16.99
N ILE A 152 -18.74 -29.86 -16.74
CA ILE A 152 -19.02 -30.70 -15.56
C ILE A 152 -18.01 -31.86 -15.48
N ASP A 153 -17.57 -32.19 -14.26
CA ASP A 153 -16.61 -33.27 -13.95
C ASP A 153 -15.22 -33.10 -14.56
N VAL A 154 -14.98 -31.97 -15.21
CA VAL A 154 -13.73 -31.68 -15.93
C VAL A 154 -13.12 -30.41 -15.37
N ASP A 155 -13.90 -29.33 -15.27
CA ASP A 155 -13.45 -28.02 -14.80
C ASP A 155 -13.86 -27.71 -13.36
N TYR A 156 -14.80 -28.46 -12.77
CA TYR A 156 -15.30 -28.18 -11.42
C TYR A 156 -16.00 -29.36 -10.77
N ASN A 157 -16.11 -29.30 -9.44
CA ASN A 157 -16.81 -30.27 -8.61
C ASN A 157 -18.31 -29.99 -8.58
N ARG A 158 -19.12 -31.05 -8.54
CA ARG A 158 -20.58 -30.94 -8.50
C ARG A 158 -21.19 -31.83 -7.43
N LEU A 159 -22.18 -31.31 -6.71
CA LEU A 159 -23.10 -32.10 -5.91
C LEU A 159 -24.40 -32.29 -6.69
N ASP A 160 -24.78 -33.54 -6.95
CA ASP A 160 -26.03 -33.88 -7.63
C ASP A 160 -26.98 -34.56 -6.65
N LEU A 161 -28.15 -33.96 -6.43
CA LEU A 161 -29.16 -34.48 -5.51
C LEU A 161 -30.33 -35.15 -6.23
N GLY A 162 -30.27 -35.34 -7.55
CA GLY A 162 -31.38 -35.94 -8.30
C GLY A 162 -32.69 -35.19 -8.06
N ASN A 163 -33.67 -35.81 -7.40
CA ASN A 163 -34.96 -35.20 -7.08
C ASN A 163 -35.13 -34.74 -5.63
N HIS A 164 -34.04 -34.62 -4.87
CA HIS A 164 -34.05 -34.32 -3.45
C HIS A 164 -33.70 -32.85 -3.14
N ASN A 165 -34.11 -32.35 -1.98
CA ASN A 165 -33.95 -30.94 -1.65
C ASN A 165 -32.52 -30.61 -1.19
N PHE A 166 -32.10 -29.38 -1.48
CA PHE A 166 -30.84 -28.79 -1.01
C PHE A 166 -31.14 -27.59 -0.12
N ASP A 167 -30.69 -27.61 1.14
CA ASP A 167 -30.82 -26.48 2.06
C ASP A 167 -29.45 -25.85 2.35
N ALA A 168 -29.28 -24.61 1.91
CA ALA A 168 -28.07 -23.81 2.05
C ALA A 168 -28.05 -22.94 3.33
N SER A 169 -29.17 -22.83 4.05
CA SER A 169 -29.45 -21.75 5.02
C SER A 169 -28.42 -21.57 6.16
N ASN A 170 -27.60 -22.59 6.44
CA ASN A 170 -26.50 -22.50 7.42
C ASN A 170 -25.19 -23.08 6.87
N THR A 171 -25.07 -23.25 5.56
CA THR A 171 -23.88 -23.81 4.93
C THR A 171 -22.92 -22.69 4.54
N THR A 172 -21.63 -22.88 4.84
CA THR A 172 -20.56 -22.05 4.30
C THR A 172 -20.07 -22.67 2.99
N LEU A 173 -20.01 -21.89 1.91
CA LEU A 173 -19.44 -22.32 0.63
C LEU A 173 -17.95 -22.01 0.62
N ASP A 174 -17.11 -23.03 0.52
CA ASP A 174 -15.67 -22.88 0.35
C ASP A 174 -15.28 -23.14 -1.10
N LEU A 175 -14.87 -22.09 -1.81
CA LEU A 175 -14.43 -22.19 -3.20
C LEU A 175 -12.92 -22.34 -3.23
N SER A 176 -12.45 -23.43 -3.82
CA SER A 176 -11.02 -23.73 -4.02
C SER A 176 -10.64 -23.50 -5.49
N PRO A 177 -10.31 -22.26 -5.91
CA PRO A 177 -9.91 -21.97 -7.27
C PRO A 177 -8.50 -22.49 -7.56
N GLU A 178 -8.32 -23.14 -8.72
CA GLU A 178 -6.99 -23.36 -9.28
C GLU A 178 -6.43 -22.07 -9.91
N SER A 179 -5.09 -22.00 -9.93
CA SER A 179 -4.31 -20.98 -10.61
C SER A 179 -4.68 -20.87 -12.10
N GLY A 180 -4.95 -19.66 -12.58
CA GLY A 180 -5.03 -19.40 -14.01
C GLY A 180 -5.88 -18.18 -14.37
N VAL A 181 -6.43 -18.17 -15.59
CA VAL A 181 -7.19 -17.04 -16.17
C VAL A 181 -8.67 -17.40 -16.23
N TYR A 182 -9.44 -16.83 -15.31
CA TYR A 182 -10.90 -16.96 -15.33
C TYR A 182 -11.50 -16.03 -16.40
N VAL A 183 -12.69 -16.35 -16.90
CA VAL A 183 -13.32 -15.58 -17.98
C VAL A 183 -14.64 -15.02 -17.48
N LYS A 184 -14.89 -13.73 -17.76
CA LYS A 184 -16.16 -13.07 -17.43
C LYS A 184 -17.32 -13.82 -18.09
N GLY A 185 -18.35 -14.13 -17.31
CA GLY A 185 -19.55 -14.86 -17.74
C GLY A 185 -19.39 -16.38 -17.76
N ALA A 186 -18.22 -16.93 -17.38
CA ALA A 186 -18.06 -18.38 -17.20
C ALA A 186 -18.98 -18.87 -16.08
N LYS A 187 -19.70 -19.96 -16.33
CA LYS A 187 -20.75 -20.51 -15.45
C LYS A 187 -20.40 -21.91 -14.96
N TYR A 188 -20.31 -22.08 -13.64
CA TYR A 188 -20.00 -23.34 -12.98
C TYR A 188 -21.25 -23.85 -12.24
N GLN A 189 -21.90 -24.89 -12.74
CA GLN A 189 -23.14 -25.45 -12.16
C GLN A 189 -22.83 -26.48 -11.07
N PHE A 190 -22.48 -26.01 -9.88
CA PHE A 190 -21.92 -26.83 -8.81
C PHE A 190 -22.97 -27.58 -7.98
N ILE A 191 -24.24 -27.17 -8.02
CA ILE A 191 -25.36 -27.95 -7.46
C ILE A 191 -26.38 -28.20 -8.56
N THR A 192 -26.92 -29.41 -8.62
CA THR A 192 -28.10 -29.73 -9.44
C THR A 192 -29.10 -30.56 -8.66
N THR A 193 -30.36 -30.16 -8.75
CA THR A 193 -31.49 -30.91 -8.19
C THR A 193 -32.77 -30.63 -8.98
N THR A 194 -33.72 -31.57 -9.02
CA THR A 194 -35.10 -31.34 -9.44
C THR A 194 -36.04 -30.98 -8.28
N GLY A 195 -35.54 -31.05 -7.04
CA GLY A 195 -36.21 -30.64 -5.80
C GLY A 195 -36.04 -29.15 -5.49
N ASN A 196 -36.38 -28.77 -4.26
CA ASN A 196 -36.29 -27.38 -3.80
C ASN A 196 -34.87 -27.02 -3.35
N VAL A 197 -34.46 -25.78 -3.64
CA VAL A 197 -33.30 -25.11 -3.04
C VAL A 197 -33.81 -24.12 -2.00
N ASN A 198 -33.43 -24.32 -0.74
CA ASN A 198 -33.83 -23.47 0.37
C ASN A 198 -32.64 -22.66 0.89
N GLY A 199 -32.88 -21.39 1.22
CA GLY A 199 -31.87 -20.49 1.78
C GLY A 199 -30.77 -20.04 0.82
N THR A 200 -29.82 -19.30 1.37
CA THR A 200 -28.59 -18.84 0.71
C THR A 200 -27.39 -19.26 1.56
N PHE A 201 -26.21 -19.38 0.96
CA PHE A 201 -24.99 -19.64 1.72
C PHE A 201 -24.68 -18.49 2.70
N LEU A 202 -24.06 -18.80 3.83
CA LEU A 202 -23.73 -17.81 4.86
C LEU A 202 -22.77 -16.71 4.36
N ASN A 203 -21.90 -17.05 3.43
CA ASN A 203 -20.86 -16.20 2.88
C ASN A 203 -21.12 -15.79 1.42
N ASP A 204 -22.37 -15.84 0.95
CA ASP A 204 -22.76 -15.52 -0.42
C ASP A 204 -22.28 -14.13 -0.87
N GLN A 205 -22.34 -13.15 0.04
CA GLN A 205 -21.90 -11.77 -0.24
C GLN A 205 -20.42 -11.53 0.08
N THR A 206 -19.72 -12.50 0.66
CA THR A 206 -18.34 -12.37 1.15
C THR A 206 -17.44 -13.47 0.60
N LEU A 207 -17.76 -14.00 -0.58
CA LEU A 207 -16.88 -14.93 -1.27
C LEU A 207 -15.58 -14.21 -1.65
N PRO A 208 -14.42 -14.87 -1.51
CA PRO A 208 -13.14 -14.27 -1.84
C PRO A 208 -13.03 -13.98 -3.34
N ASN A 209 -12.39 -12.86 -3.68
CA ASN A 209 -12.05 -12.51 -5.05
C ASN A 209 -10.96 -13.44 -5.62
N PHE A 210 -11.10 -13.81 -6.89
CA PHE A 210 -10.15 -14.64 -7.64
C PHE A 210 -9.31 -13.77 -8.57
N GLY A 211 -8.38 -13.02 -7.97
CA GLY A 211 -7.71 -11.91 -8.64
C GLY A 211 -8.74 -10.87 -9.09
N PRO A 212 -8.83 -10.53 -10.39
CA PRO A 212 -9.76 -9.53 -10.89
C PRO A 212 -11.18 -10.07 -11.16
N TYR A 213 -11.52 -11.26 -10.64
CA TYR A 213 -12.84 -11.86 -10.85
C TYR A 213 -13.55 -12.09 -9.53
N LYS A 214 -14.82 -11.67 -9.46
CA LYS A 214 -15.70 -11.89 -8.33
C LYS A 214 -16.70 -13.01 -8.64
N PRO A 215 -16.73 -14.10 -7.86
CA PRO A 215 -17.74 -15.14 -8.02
C PRO A 215 -19.10 -14.65 -7.51
N VAL A 216 -20.13 -14.76 -8.34
CA VAL A 216 -21.52 -14.43 -7.95
C VAL A 216 -22.38 -15.68 -8.03
N ILE A 217 -23.09 -16.01 -6.95
CA ILE A 217 -23.99 -17.17 -6.92
C ILE A 217 -25.33 -16.78 -7.53
N SER A 218 -25.74 -17.52 -8.55
CA SER A 218 -27.08 -17.47 -9.14
C SER A 218 -27.91 -18.66 -8.68
N TYR A 219 -29.02 -18.39 -8.01
CA TYR A 219 -30.00 -19.37 -7.56
C TYR A 219 -31.08 -19.52 -8.64
N ASN A 220 -30.80 -20.32 -9.67
CA ASN A 220 -31.71 -20.47 -10.81
C ASN A 220 -32.72 -21.59 -10.53
N ALA A 221 -34.02 -21.25 -10.56
CA ALA A 221 -35.09 -22.24 -10.68
C ALA A 221 -35.31 -22.58 -12.17
N ALA A 222 -35.15 -23.83 -12.55
CA ALA A 222 -35.44 -24.33 -13.89
C ALA A 222 -36.95 -24.37 -14.13
N ALA A 223 -37.39 -23.86 -15.29
CA ALA A 223 -38.77 -23.94 -15.73
C ALA A 223 -39.14 -25.40 -16.05
N GLY A 224 -39.79 -26.09 -15.10
CA GLY A 224 -40.18 -27.50 -15.26
C GLY A 224 -39.97 -28.40 -14.03
N GLY A 225 -39.48 -27.86 -12.91
CA GLY A 225 -39.20 -28.64 -11.71
C GLY A 225 -37.72 -28.98 -11.64
N GLY A 226 -36.96 -28.05 -11.07
CA GLY A 226 -35.57 -28.22 -10.69
C GLY A 226 -34.87 -26.91 -10.44
N ALA A 227 -33.73 -26.96 -9.78
CA ALA A 227 -32.92 -25.83 -9.41
C ALA A 227 -31.44 -26.16 -9.58
N THR A 228 -30.71 -25.19 -10.13
CA THR A 228 -29.26 -25.25 -10.26
C THR A 228 -28.67 -24.04 -9.56
N LEU A 229 -27.68 -24.27 -8.70
CA LEU A 229 -26.85 -23.17 -8.21
C LEU A 229 -25.64 -23.05 -9.14
N THR A 230 -25.44 -21.85 -9.66
CA THR A 230 -24.38 -21.54 -10.62
C THR A 230 -23.49 -20.45 -10.06
N ILE A 231 -22.17 -20.63 -10.11
CA ILE A 231 -21.23 -19.52 -9.93
C ILE A 231 -20.98 -18.89 -11.29
N GLU A 232 -21.29 -17.61 -11.41
CA GLU A 232 -20.93 -16.81 -12.57
C GLU A 232 -19.72 -15.94 -12.23
N MET A 233 -18.66 -16.03 -13.04
CA MET A 233 -17.50 -15.17 -12.87
C MET A 233 -17.80 -13.78 -13.41
N THR A 234 -17.80 -12.80 -12.52
CA THR A 234 -17.91 -11.39 -12.92
C THR A 234 -16.52 -10.77 -12.89
N ARG A 235 -16.26 -9.84 -13.82
CA ARG A 235 -15.00 -9.10 -13.83
C ARG A 235 -15.14 -7.88 -12.94
N ILE A 236 -14.15 -7.67 -12.10
CA ILE A 236 -13.95 -6.47 -11.29
C ILE A 236 -13.35 -5.42 -12.21
N TYR A 237 -14.06 -4.30 -12.39
CA TYR A 237 -13.52 -3.12 -13.03
C TYR A 237 -13.22 -2.08 -11.96
N LEU A 238 -11.98 -1.61 -11.90
CA LEU A 238 -11.54 -0.66 -10.88
C LEU A 238 -12.26 0.69 -11.05
N THR A 239 -12.61 1.08 -12.27
CA THR A 239 -13.45 2.28 -12.50
C THR A 239 -14.87 2.13 -11.94
N ASP A 240 -15.43 0.92 -11.94
CA ASP A 240 -16.79 0.68 -11.43
C ASP A 240 -16.80 0.68 -9.90
N ALA A 241 -15.76 0.11 -9.27
CA ALA A 241 -15.55 0.14 -7.82
C ALA A 241 -15.41 1.58 -7.27
N LEU A 242 -14.91 2.50 -8.11
CA LEU A 242 -14.74 3.93 -7.77
C LEU A 242 -16.03 4.77 -7.81
N GLY A 243 -17.21 4.13 -7.94
CA GLY A 243 -18.49 4.79 -7.69
C GLY A 243 -18.91 5.83 -8.74
N GLY A 244 -18.49 5.67 -10.00
CA GLY A 244 -19.02 6.43 -11.16
C GLY A 244 -18.79 7.95 -11.17
N ALA A 245 -18.11 8.51 -10.16
CA ALA A 245 -17.80 9.93 -10.05
C ALA A 245 -16.41 10.30 -10.58
N VAL A 246 -15.77 9.38 -11.31
CA VAL A 246 -14.38 9.51 -11.70
C VAL A 246 -14.28 9.33 -13.21
N ASP A 247 -14.15 10.44 -13.93
CA ASP A 247 -13.80 10.44 -15.34
C ASP A 247 -12.49 9.64 -15.51
N ALA A 248 -12.42 8.74 -16.49
CA ALA A 248 -11.26 7.86 -16.72
C ALA A 248 -9.93 8.64 -16.93
N GLN A 249 -10.01 9.96 -17.10
CA GLN A 249 -8.87 10.88 -17.16
C GLN A 249 -8.27 11.25 -15.80
N SER A 250 -9.01 11.11 -14.71
CA SER A 250 -8.56 11.46 -13.35
C SER A 250 -7.69 10.35 -12.74
N PHE A 251 -7.86 9.09 -13.17
CA PHE A 251 -7.06 7.94 -12.69
C PHE A 251 -6.61 7.06 -13.87
N PRO A 252 -5.55 7.45 -14.60
CA PRO A 252 -5.02 6.69 -15.74
C PRO A 252 -4.62 5.25 -15.39
N ALA A 253 -4.23 5.01 -14.13
CA ALA A 253 -3.89 3.68 -13.64
C ALA A 253 -5.10 2.75 -13.61
N ALA A 254 -6.26 3.22 -13.12
CA ALA A 254 -7.49 2.42 -13.09
C ALA A 254 -7.97 2.06 -14.50
N ALA A 255 -8.01 3.03 -15.40
CA ALA A 255 -8.34 2.80 -16.81
C ALA A 255 -7.34 1.88 -17.53
N TYR A 256 -6.07 1.87 -17.12
CA TYR A 256 -5.07 0.93 -17.62
C TYR A 256 -5.32 -0.49 -17.13
N PHE A 257 -5.64 -0.67 -15.84
CA PHE A 257 -5.97 -1.99 -15.28
C PHE A 257 -7.23 -2.58 -15.93
N ASP A 258 -8.24 -1.75 -16.18
CA ASP A 258 -9.48 -2.18 -16.82
C ASP A 258 -9.30 -2.58 -18.29
N GLN A 259 -8.21 -2.16 -18.95
CA GLN A 259 -7.84 -2.61 -20.29
C GLN A 259 -7.10 -3.96 -20.31
N GLN A 260 -6.70 -4.50 -19.15
CA GLN A 260 -5.99 -5.79 -19.07
C GLN A 260 -6.97 -6.96 -18.98
N ASP A 261 -7.36 -7.52 -20.13
CA ASP A 261 -8.44 -8.52 -20.23
C ASP A 261 -8.07 -9.94 -19.77
N ASN A 262 -6.78 -10.29 -19.71
CA ASN A 262 -6.29 -11.65 -19.43
C ASN A 262 -5.37 -11.71 -18.21
N LEU A 263 -5.83 -11.14 -17.10
CA LEU A 263 -5.11 -11.19 -15.84
C LEU A 263 -5.35 -12.52 -15.14
N SER A 264 -4.27 -13.27 -14.89
CA SER A 264 -4.35 -14.47 -14.07
C SER A 264 -4.56 -14.11 -12.61
N SER A 265 -5.34 -14.92 -11.88
CA SER A 265 -5.58 -14.76 -10.44
C SER A 265 -4.29 -14.73 -9.61
N ASP A 266 -3.25 -15.45 -10.03
CA ASP A 266 -1.95 -15.49 -9.35
C ASP A 266 -0.92 -14.49 -9.86
N SER A 267 -1.25 -13.78 -10.94
CA SER A 267 -0.40 -12.67 -11.36
C SER A 267 -0.40 -11.60 -10.27
N ALA A 268 0.75 -10.97 -10.06
CA ALA A 268 0.84 -9.94 -9.04
C ALA A 268 -0.11 -8.76 -9.31
N LEU A 269 -0.37 -8.45 -10.59
CA LEU A 269 -1.40 -7.51 -11.02
C LEU A 269 -2.83 -8.00 -10.70
N GLY A 270 -3.15 -9.26 -10.96
CA GLY A 270 -4.45 -9.84 -10.64
C GLY A 270 -4.75 -9.81 -9.14
N ARG A 271 -3.75 -10.11 -8.30
CA ARG A 271 -3.87 -10.00 -6.84
C ARG A 271 -4.08 -8.56 -6.37
N ILE A 272 -3.36 -7.59 -6.95
CA ILE A 272 -3.55 -6.16 -6.66
C ILE A 272 -4.98 -5.73 -6.99
N VAL A 273 -5.51 -6.08 -8.17
CA VAL A 273 -6.87 -5.71 -8.57
C VAL A 273 -7.91 -6.29 -7.62
N GLY A 274 -7.79 -7.59 -7.28
CA GLY A 274 -8.71 -8.21 -6.32
C GLY A 274 -8.64 -7.60 -4.93
N ALA A 275 -7.43 -7.30 -4.45
CA ALA A 275 -7.21 -6.66 -3.16
C ALA A 275 -7.76 -5.23 -3.08
N LEU A 276 -7.74 -4.48 -4.17
CA LEU A 276 -8.28 -3.12 -4.22
C LEU A 276 -9.81 -3.12 -4.15
N ASP A 277 -10.50 -4.08 -4.77
CA ASP A 277 -11.97 -4.20 -4.71
C ASP A 277 -12.48 -4.51 -3.29
N ASP A 278 -11.68 -5.22 -2.50
CA ASP A 278 -12.00 -5.51 -1.09
C ASP A 278 -11.85 -4.26 -0.19
N LEU A 279 -11.23 -3.18 -0.69
CA LEU A 279 -11.11 -1.94 0.05
C LEU A 279 -12.31 -1.04 -0.20
N GLU A 280 -12.83 -0.44 0.87
CA GLU A 280 -13.92 0.54 0.80
C GLU A 280 -13.54 1.86 1.48
N GLY A 281 -14.14 2.95 1.00
CA GLY A 281 -13.98 4.30 1.56
C GLY A 281 -12.52 4.75 1.65
N LYS A 282 -12.13 5.32 2.80
CA LYS A 282 -10.79 5.90 3.00
C LYS A 282 -9.62 4.93 2.80
N ALA A 283 -9.86 3.62 2.90
CA ALA A 283 -8.80 2.64 2.67
C ALA A 283 -8.50 2.50 1.17
N LEU A 284 -9.55 2.49 0.34
CA LEU A 284 -9.42 2.51 -1.11
C LEU A 284 -8.81 3.82 -1.59
N ASP A 285 -9.29 4.96 -1.08
CA ASP A 285 -8.76 6.28 -1.45
C ASP A 285 -7.25 6.37 -1.19
N ARG A 286 -6.78 5.95 0.00
CA ARG A 286 -5.35 5.92 0.32
C ARG A 286 -4.55 4.97 -0.57
N ALA A 287 -5.10 3.78 -0.85
CA ALA A 287 -4.43 2.82 -1.74
C ALA A 287 -4.29 3.39 -3.15
N LEU A 288 -5.31 4.10 -3.65
CA LEU A 288 -5.30 4.73 -4.97
C LEU A 288 -4.39 5.95 -5.05
N ASP A 289 -4.41 6.82 -4.04
CA ASP A 289 -3.50 7.96 -3.94
C ASP A 289 -2.04 7.50 -3.89
N SER A 290 -1.78 6.32 -3.30
CA SER A 290 -0.45 5.73 -3.29
C SER A 290 0.05 5.29 -4.68
N PHE A 291 -0.76 5.25 -5.74
CA PHE A 291 -0.25 5.02 -7.11
C PHE A 291 0.24 6.30 -7.79
N VAL A 292 -0.17 7.47 -7.29
CA VAL A 292 0.26 8.75 -7.82
C VAL A 292 1.66 9.03 -7.27
N PRO A 293 2.67 9.29 -8.14
CA PRO A 293 4.00 9.64 -7.66
C PRO A 293 3.91 10.90 -6.81
N GLU A 294 4.60 10.89 -5.66
CA GLU A 294 4.54 11.97 -4.68
C GLU A 294 4.97 13.30 -5.33
N GLU A 295 4.14 14.34 -5.16
CA GLU A 295 4.47 15.66 -5.66
C GLU A 295 5.76 16.14 -4.97
N THR A 296 6.85 16.29 -5.72
CA THR A 296 8.18 16.71 -5.26
C THR A 296 8.23 18.18 -4.77
N ASP A 297 7.07 18.77 -4.53
CA ASP A 297 6.85 20.13 -4.06
C ASP A 297 7.46 20.36 -2.69
N ASP A 298 7.23 19.43 -1.74
CA ASP A 298 7.76 19.53 -0.39
C ASP A 298 9.29 19.44 -0.39
N ALA A 299 9.86 18.56 -1.22
CA ALA A 299 11.30 18.47 -1.41
C ALA A 299 11.89 19.76 -2.03
N THR A 300 11.22 20.31 -3.05
CA THR A 300 11.62 21.56 -3.70
C THR A 300 11.53 22.75 -2.75
N PHE A 301 10.53 22.78 -1.88
CA PHE A 301 10.41 23.77 -0.81
C PHE A 301 11.60 23.72 0.16
N LEU A 302 12.05 22.53 0.56
CA LEU A 302 13.21 22.38 1.46
C LEU A 302 14.54 22.79 0.82
N PHE A 303 14.69 22.64 -0.51
CA PHE A 303 15.82 23.21 -1.24
C PHE A 303 15.78 24.74 -1.24
N LEU A 304 14.60 25.33 -1.48
CA LEU A 304 14.41 26.78 -1.38
C LEU A 304 14.71 27.30 0.03
N GLU A 305 14.30 26.59 1.08
CA GLU A 305 14.61 26.92 2.48
C GLU A 305 16.13 26.94 2.73
N SER A 306 16.86 25.98 2.17
CA SER A 306 18.33 25.90 2.25
C SER A 306 18.99 27.11 1.57
N THR A 307 18.48 27.50 0.40
CA THR A 307 18.94 28.69 -0.34
C THR A 307 18.65 29.98 0.43
N GLN A 308 17.46 30.13 1.04
CA GLN A 308 17.13 31.28 1.88
C GLN A 308 17.98 31.37 3.16
N SER A 309 18.26 30.23 3.80
CA SER A 309 19.15 30.18 4.96
C SER A 309 20.55 30.69 4.58
N THR A 310 21.02 30.34 3.39
CA THR A 310 22.29 30.85 2.84
C THR A 310 22.27 32.36 2.65
N HIS A 311 21.19 32.93 2.10
CA HIS A 311 21.04 34.38 2.01
C HIS A 311 21.07 35.07 3.37
N ARG A 312 20.43 34.50 4.40
CA ARG A 312 20.48 35.03 5.78
C ARG A 312 21.88 35.00 6.36
N VAL A 313 22.66 33.95 6.11
CA VAL A 313 24.07 33.86 6.51
C VAL A 313 24.90 34.95 5.84
N HIS A 314 24.70 35.20 4.53
CA HIS A 314 25.36 36.30 3.82
C HIS A 314 25.00 37.65 4.39
N SER A 315 23.71 37.95 4.58
CA SER A 315 23.26 39.22 5.18
C SER A 315 23.86 39.43 6.56
N SER A 316 23.88 38.41 7.41
CA SER A 316 24.48 38.49 8.75
C SER A 316 26.00 38.72 8.71
N ARG A 317 26.73 38.06 7.78
CA ARG A 317 28.16 38.31 7.55
C ARG A 317 28.41 39.75 7.08
N LEU A 318 27.58 40.27 6.16
CA LEU A 318 27.70 41.63 5.63
C LEU A 318 27.36 42.68 6.71
N ASP A 319 26.39 42.41 7.56
CA ASP A 319 26.08 43.24 8.75
C ASP A 319 27.28 43.34 9.70
N ALA A 320 27.94 42.22 10.00
CA ALA A 320 29.13 42.22 10.84
C ALA A 320 30.26 43.09 10.23
N GLN A 321 30.47 43.03 8.91
CA GLN A 321 31.45 43.87 8.21
C GLN A 321 31.09 45.36 8.27
N ARG A 322 29.80 45.70 8.19
CA ARG A 322 29.30 47.08 8.33
C ARG A 322 29.51 47.61 9.75
N ALA A 323 29.28 46.79 10.77
CA ALA A 323 29.44 47.17 12.18
C ALA A 323 30.90 47.47 12.54
N PHE A 324 31.85 46.62 12.10
CA PHE A 324 33.28 46.82 12.36
C PHE A 324 33.83 48.15 11.81
N ARG A 325 33.37 48.57 10.62
CA ARG A 325 33.81 49.85 10.01
C ARG A 325 33.43 51.06 10.87
N ARG A 326 32.40 50.98 11.70
CA ARG A 326 31.87 52.11 12.47
C ARG A 326 32.65 52.38 13.76
N GLY A 327 33.77 51.71 13.99
CA GLY A 327 34.61 51.91 15.17
C GLY A 327 34.10 51.21 16.42
N SER A 328 33.09 50.34 16.30
CA SER A 328 32.74 49.39 17.35
C SER A 328 33.88 48.37 17.47
N THR A 329 34.78 48.57 18.43
CA THR A 329 35.78 47.57 18.87
C THR A 329 35.14 46.40 19.59
N THR A 330 33.84 46.46 19.85
CA THR A 330 33.07 45.46 20.58
C THR A 330 32.43 44.49 19.59
N SER A 331 32.79 43.23 19.72
CA SER A 331 32.13 42.09 19.09
C SER A 331 30.62 42.18 19.31
N SER A 332 29.85 42.54 18.28
CA SER A 332 28.41 42.56 18.36
C SER A 332 27.90 41.12 18.44
N THR A 333 27.41 40.73 19.62
CA THR A 333 26.71 39.46 19.81
C THR A 333 25.25 39.66 19.42
N GLY A 334 24.94 39.51 18.13
CA GLY A 334 23.55 39.43 17.67
C GLY A 334 23.04 37.99 17.81
N PHE A 335 22.14 37.75 18.76
CA PHE A 335 21.28 36.56 18.71
C PHE A 335 20.14 36.84 17.74
N ALA A 336 20.29 36.42 16.48
CA ALA A 336 19.18 36.45 15.53
C ALA A 336 18.43 35.12 15.60
N SER A 337 17.48 34.98 16.53
CA SER A 337 16.50 33.91 16.46
C SER A 337 15.34 34.34 15.56
N THR A 338 15.38 33.99 14.29
CA THR A 338 14.20 34.17 13.42
C THR A 338 13.25 33.00 13.67
N VAL A 339 12.20 33.23 14.46
CA VAL A 339 11.05 32.33 14.54
C VAL A 339 10.06 32.76 13.45
N SER A 340 10.16 32.16 12.26
CA SER A 340 9.17 32.36 11.20
C SER A 340 7.94 31.51 11.52
N ARG A 341 6.90 32.13 12.11
CA ARG A 341 5.55 31.53 12.15
C ARG A 341 4.76 31.99 10.93
N GLY A 342 4.61 31.09 9.95
CA GLY A 342 3.79 31.32 8.76
C GLY A 342 4.44 32.26 7.76
N GLN A 343 5.31 31.73 6.91
CA GLN A 343 5.61 32.41 5.65
C GLN A 343 4.47 32.13 4.67
N THR A 344 3.73 33.16 4.27
CA THR A 344 2.77 33.04 3.17
C THR A 344 3.56 32.94 1.87
N TYR A 345 3.86 31.72 1.45
CA TYR A 345 4.26 31.46 0.07
C TYR A 345 3.03 31.66 -0.81
N ASN A 346 2.96 32.81 -1.49
CA ASN A 346 2.07 32.93 -2.64
C ASN A 346 2.65 32.09 -3.76
N GLN A 347 2.34 30.79 -3.76
CA GLN A 347 2.76 29.85 -4.78
C GLN A 347 1.95 30.13 -6.06
N LYS A 348 2.29 31.20 -6.78
CA LYS A 348 1.90 31.34 -8.18
C LYS A 348 2.89 30.53 -9.00
N MET A 349 2.64 29.23 -9.11
CA MET A 349 3.23 28.47 -10.20
C MET A 349 2.70 29.07 -11.50
N LEU A 350 3.51 29.89 -12.18
CA LEU A 350 3.31 30.17 -13.60
C LEU A 350 3.60 28.87 -14.36
N ASN A 351 2.65 27.94 -14.32
CA ASN A 351 2.66 26.81 -15.22
C ASN A 351 2.56 27.38 -16.63
N SER A 352 3.61 27.19 -17.44
CA SER A 352 3.53 27.41 -18.87
C SER A 352 2.34 26.62 -19.40
N LEU A 353 1.42 27.35 -20.03
CA LEU A 353 0.33 26.84 -20.86
C LEU A 353 0.82 25.68 -21.74
N THR A 354 0.64 24.41 -21.33
CA THR A 354 0.70 23.20 -22.18
C THR A 354 0.43 21.92 -21.37
N SER A 355 -0.72 21.83 -20.72
CA SER A 355 -1.42 20.54 -20.57
C SER A 355 -2.91 20.81 -20.47
N LYS A 356 -3.62 20.61 -21.58
CA LYS A 356 -5.08 20.56 -21.60
C LYS A 356 -5.53 19.38 -20.73
N SER A 357 -5.97 19.66 -19.51
CA SER A 357 -7.15 19.00 -18.94
C SER A 357 -8.26 20.05 -18.92
N PRO A 358 -9.35 19.91 -19.71
CA PRO A 358 -10.33 20.97 -19.89
C PRO A 358 -11.17 21.30 -18.63
N ASN A 359 -11.15 20.46 -17.61
CA ASN A 359 -12.07 20.54 -16.48
C ASN A 359 -11.40 20.63 -15.10
N ASN A 360 -10.07 20.79 -15.02
CA ASN A 360 -9.40 20.97 -13.74
C ASN A 360 -8.82 22.39 -13.63
N THR A 361 -9.67 23.32 -13.19
CA THR A 361 -9.30 24.71 -12.86
C THR A 361 -8.69 24.84 -11.47
N ASP A 362 -8.21 23.75 -10.87
CA ASP A 362 -7.50 23.85 -9.60
C ASP A 362 -6.10 24.41 -9.83
N ILE A 363 -6.03 25.74 -9.81
CA ILE A 363 -4.89 26.44 -9.27
C ILE A 363 -4.77 25.94 -7.82
N ARG A 364 -4.05 24.84 -7.60
CA ARG A 364 -3.61 24.42 -6.27
C ARG A 364 -2.65 25.48 -5.77
N ALA A 365 -3.18 26.55 -5.19
CA ALA A 365 -2.43 27.38 -4.27
C ALA A 365 -2.24 26.52 -3.01
N ARG A 366 -1.20 25.66 -3.00
CA ARG A 366 -0.79 25.04 -1.75
C ARG A 366 -0.24 26.18 -0.89
N ASN A 367 -1.08 26.68 0.00
CA ASN A 367 -0.60 27.57 1.03
C ASN A 367 0.23 26.71 1.99
N ALA A 368 1.55 26.79 1.91
CA ALA A 368 2.45 26.32 2.97
C ALA A 368 2.31 27.21 4.24
N THR A 369 1.09 27.62 4.60
CA THR A 369 0.74 28.55 5.67
C THR A 369 1.08 28.03 7.07
N HIS A 370 1.44 26.76 7.20
CA HIS A 370 1.63 26.11 8.50
C HIS A 370 3.03 25.55 8.75
N ALA A 371 3.99 25.77 7.84
CA ALA A 371 5.38 25.41 8.10
C ALA A 371 5.94 26.34 9.19
N SER A 372 6.23 25.78 10.37
CA SER A 372 6.96 26.50 11.42
C SER A 372 8.44 26.12 11.34
N MET A 373 9.29 27.13 11.20
CA MET A 373 10.74 26.96 11.16
C MET A 373 11.36 27.48 12.47
N LYS A 374 12.23 26.65 13.04
CA LYS A 374 13.19 27.09 14.05
C LYS A 374 14.58 26.88 13.45
N SER A 375 15.24 28.00 13.12
CA SER A 375 16.66 27.99 12.77
C SER A 375 17.44 28.43 14.01
N GLU A 376 18.42 27.63 14.41
CA GLU A 376 19.39 27.99 15.44
C GLU A 376 20.65 28.46 14.71
N MET A 377 20.85 29.77 14.65
CA MET A 377 22.06 30.40 14.10
C MET A 377 23.02 30.69 15.26
N ASP A 378 23.80 29.68 15.65
CA ASP A 378 24.70 29.76 16.81
C ASP A 378 26.14 30.15 16.44
N GLU A 379 26.71 31.00 17.30
CA GLU A 379 28.11 31.19 17.75
C GLU A 379 29.30 31.25 16.76
N ALA A 380 29.29 30.57 15.62
CA ALA A 380 30.44 30.39 14.74
C ALA A 380 30.92 31.68 14.04
N MET A 381 30.06 32.70 13.91
CA MET A 381 30.44 33.96 13.27
C MET A 381 31.46 34.76 14.12
N ARG A 382 31.52 34.52 15.43
CA ARG A 382 32.45 35.17 16.38
C ARG A 382 33.93 34.95 16.01
N ASN A 383 34.30 33.74 15.60
CA ASN A 383 35.70 33.41 15.28
C ASN A 383 36.16 33.99 13.94
N SER A 384 35.26 34.14 12.95
CA SER A 384 35.62 34.65 11.62
C SER A 384 35.80 36.18 11.54
N VAL A 385 35.21 36.92 12.48
CA VAL A 385 35.40 38.38 12.59
C VAL A 385 36.79 38.68 13.14
N ALA A 386 37.31 37.84 14.05
CA ALA A 386 38.61 38.01 14.68
C ALA A 386 39.80 37.94 13.70
N GLU A 387 39.66 37.23 12.57
CA GLU A 387 40.74 37.09 11.57
C GLU A 387 40.73 38.20 10.50
N THR A 388 39.77 39.14 10.55
CA THR A 388 39.56 40.15 9.49
C THR A 388 40.34 41.44 9.78
N MET A 389 41.65 41.44 9.54
CA MET A 389 42.44 42.68 9.46
C MET A 389 42.12 43.46 8.16
N GLY A 390 41.01 44.22 8.17
CA GLY A 390 40.80 45.46 7.40
C GLY A 390 40.63 45.43 5.87
N ARG A 391 40.89 44.32 5.15
CA ARG A 391 40.76 44.26 3.66
C ARG A 391 39.91 43.11 3.11
N GLY A 392 39.58 42.13 3.94
CA GLY A 392 38.82 40.94 3.56
C GLY A 392 39.03 39.85 4.60
N GLY A 393 38.27 38.76 4.50
CA GLY A 393 38.38 37.63 5.42
C GLY A 393 37.69 36.38 4.89
N TYR A 394 38.07 35.23 5.43
CA TYR A 394 37.36 33.98 5.23
C TYR A 394 36.42 33.73 6.41
N TRP A 395 35.40 32.91 6.17
CA TRP A 395 34.44 32.52 7.19
C TRP A 395 33.91 31.12 6.90
N THR A 396 33.45 30.49 7.97
CA THR A 396 32.78 29.19 7.93
C THR A 396 31.55 29.28 8.82
N HIS A 397 30.44 28.72 8.39
CA HIS A 397 29.18 28.78 9.12
C HIS A 397 28.43 27.44 9.01
N ALA A 398 28.20 26.80 10.15
CA ALA A 398 27.30 25.66 10.23
C ALA A 398 25.91 26.15 10.66
N PHE A 399 24.86 25.56 10.10
CA PHE A 399 23.48 25.89 10.46
C PHE A 399 22.61 24.63 10.43
N GLY A 400 21.46 24.70 11.10
CA GLY A 400 20.45 23.65 11.06
C GLY A 400 19.04 24.23 11.11
N SER A 401 18.10 23.50 10.52
CA SER A 401 16.68 23.83 10.60
C SER A 401 15.83 22.60 10.88
N MET A 402 14.74 22.83 11.61
CA MET A 402 13.66 21.87 11.78
C MET A 402 12.39 22.45 11.18
N THR A 403 11.77 21.69 10.29
CA THR A 403 10.55 22.09 9.57
C THR A 403 9.47 21.07 9.85
N ARG A 404 8.26 21.55 10.15
CA ARG A 404 7.07 20.71 10.33
C ARG A 404 5.92 21.28 9.53
N GLN A 405 5.33 20.45 8.69
CA GLN A 405 4.08 20.68 7.98
C GLN A 405 3.02 19.70 8.52
N ASN A 406 1.88 20.24 8.97
CA ASN A 406 0.75 19.41 9.37
C ASN A 406 -0.03 18.97 8.12
N ASN A 407 -0.79 17.88 8.24
CA ASN A 407 -1.69 17.43 7.18
C ASN A 407 -2.77 18.51 6.93
N SER A 408 -3.14 18.72 5.67
CA SER A 408 -4.14 19.72 5.29
C SER A 408 -4.99 19.21 4.13
N GLY A 409 -6.29 19.00 4.36
CA GLY A 409 -7.15 18.36 3.36
C GLY A 409 -6.60 16.99 2.99
N ASP A 410 -6.37 16.78 1.70
CA ASP A 410 -5.83 15.54 1.13
C ASP A 410 -4.28 15.56 1.04
N ASP A 411 -3.63 16.67 1.43
CA ASP A 411 -2.16 16.76 1.45
C ASP A 411 -1.58 16.17 2.74
N VAL A 412 -0.73 15.15 2.59
CA VAL A 412 0.05 14.54 3.67
C VAL A 412 1.15 15.52 4.11
N GLY A 413 1.22 15.82 5.41
CA GLY A 413 2.26 16.67 5.98
C GLY A 413 3.58 15.93 6.19
N PHE A 414 4.62 16.66 6.63
CA PHE A 414 5.96 16.09 6.84
C PHE A 414 6.70 16.73 8.02
N LYS A 415 7.77 16.05 8.45
CA LYS A 415 8.79 16.59 9.34
C LYS A 415 10.15 16.50 8.65
N ALA A 416 10.88 17.61 8.61
CA ALA A 416 12.21 17.67 8.03
C ALA A 416 13.24 18.20 9.02
N GLN A 417 14.45 17.67 8.90
CA GLN A 417 15.63 18.13 9.63
C GLN A 417 16.74 18.38 8.61
N THR A 418 17.19 19.63 8.54
CA THR A 418 18.25 20.06 7.63
C THR A 418 19.49 20.43 8.44
N GLY A 419 20.64 19.94 8.02
CA GLY A 419 21.94 20.38 8.49
C GLY A 419 22.76 20.91 7.32
N GLY A 420 23.51 21.99 7.55
CA GLY A 420 24.27 22.66 6.50
C GLY A 420 25.61 23.21 6.98
N LEU A 421 26.55 23.29 6.04
CA LEU A 421 27.84 23.96 6.22
C LEU A 421 28.09 24.88 5.01
N LEU A 422 28.45 26.12 5.30
CA LEU A 422 28.88 27.13 4.35
C LEU A 422 30.31 27.54 4.64
N VAL A 423 31.07 27.77 3.58
CA VAL A 423 32.41 28.36 3.64
C VAL A 423 32.49 29.45 2.60
N GLY A 424 33.14 30.56 2.93
CA GLY A 424 33.24 31.68 2.02
C GLY A 424 34.35 32.64 2.36
N GLY A 425 34.48 33.64 1.51
CA GLY A 425 35.40 34.74 1.71
C GLY A 425 34.93 35.99 1.02
N ASP A 426 35.18 37.13 1.66
CA ASP A 426 34.83 38.46 1.17
C ASP A 426 36.03 39.39 1.17
N VAL A 427 36.01 40.34 0.25
CA VAL A 427 36.99 41.41 0.11
C VAL A 427 36.30 42.76 0.06
N LYS A 428 36.99 43.76 0.60
CA LYS A 428 36.57 45.16 0.52
C LYS A 428 36.97 45.73 -0.83
N LEU A 429 35.99 46.02 -1.70
CA LEU A 429 36.24 46.60 -3.02
C LEU A 429 36.40 48.12 -2.98
N SER A 430 35.63 48.78 -2.11
CA SER A 430 35.65 50.24 -1.92
C SER A 430 35.45 50.57 -0.45
N SER A 431 35.45 51.86 -0.08
CA SER A 431 35.12 52.26 1.28
C SER A 431 33.74 51.75 1.74
N ASN A 432 32.80 51.59 0.81
CA ASN A 432 31.37 51.37 1.04
C ASN A 432 30.83 50.09 0.39
N THR A 433 31.72 49.18 -0.03
CA THR A 433 31.33 47.97 -0.77
C THR A 433 32.16 46.76 -0.38
N PHE A 434 31.48 45.66 -0.06
CA PHE A 434 32.09 44.34 0.06
C PHE A 434 31.51 43.39 -0.99
N PHE A 435 32.35 42.47 -1.42
CA PHE A 435 31.98 41.40 -2.34
C PHE A 435 32.64 40.10 -1.90
N GLY A 436 31.93 38.99 -2.03
CA GLY A 436 32.42 37.70 -1.64
C GLY A 436 31.81 36.55 -2.44
N VAL A 437 32.41 35.39 -2.23
CA VAL A 437 31.97 34.12 -2.80
C VAL A 437 31.84 33.09 -1.69
N SER A 438 30.88 32.19 -1.81
CA SER A 438 30.72 31.08 -0.88
C SER A 438 30.30 29.80 -1.59
N GLY A 439 30.67 28.67 -1.00
CA GLY A 439 30.13 27.37 -1.33
C GLY A 439 29.55 26.70 -0.10
N GLY A 440 28.61 25.79 -0.30
CA GLY A 440 28.00 25.06 0.79
C GLY A 440 27.41 23.72 0.39
N TYR A 441 27.09 22.96 1.42
CA TYR A 441 26.38 21.70 1.30
C TYR A 441 25.31 21.63 2.39
N THR A 442 24.12 21.16 2.02
CA THR A 442 23.07 20.81 2.96
C THR A 442 22.62 19.38 2.77
N LYS A 443 22.23 18.76 3.88
CA LYS A 443 21.60 17.45 3.94
C LYS A 443 20.31 17.55 4.72
N THR A 444 19.23 17.05 4.14
CA THR A 444 17.90 17.04 4.73
C THR A 444 17.34 15.64 4.79
N LEU A 445 16.86 15.27 5.98
CA LEU A 445 16.03 14.08 6.17
C LEU A 445 14.58 14.52 6.31
N MET A 446 13.73 14.11 5.36
CA MET A 446 12.29 14.40 5.36
C MET A 446 11.51 13.11 5.58
N LYS A 447 10.64 13.10 6.60
CA LYS A 447 9.74 11.98 6.90
C LYS A 447 8.31 12.44 6.68
N MET A 448 7.60 11.76 5.78
CA MET A 448 6.19 12.00 5.57
C MET A 448 5.38 11.49 6.77
N ASN A 449 4.28 12.17 7.06
CA ASN A 449 3.29 11.65 7.98
C ASN A 449 2.58 10.44 7.36
N GLU A 450 1.75 9.74 8.14
CA GLU A 450 0.94 8.61 7.65
C GLU A 450 1.74 7.49 6.96
N ASN A 451 3.01 7.32 7.34
CA ASN A 451 3.92 6.33 6.74
C ASN A 451 4.18 6.53 5.24
N GLY A 452 3.96 7.74 4.71
CA GLY A 452 4.05 8.04 3.28
C GLY A 452 5.44 7.89 2.67
N GLY A 453 6.50 7.80 3.48
CA GLY A 453 7.85 7.65 2.97
C GLY A 453 8.93 8.32 3.81
N THR A 454 10.19 8.00 3.49
CA THR A 454 11.36 8.71 4.01
C THR A 454 12.24 9.15 2.85
N HIS A 455 12.51 10.44 2.81
CA HIS A 455 13.21 11.11 1.72
C HIS A 455 14.51 11.71 2.20
N HIS A 456 15.54 11.61 1.37
CA HIS A 456 16.85 12.18 1.58
C HIS A 456 17.13 13.21 0.49
N LEU A 457 17.43 14.44 0.91
CA LEU A 457 17.66 15.55 0.01
C LEU A 457 19.05 16.12 0.27
N ASP A 458 19.84 16.29 -0.79
CA ASP A 458 21.18 16.86 -0.71
C ASP A 458 21.28 18.08 -1.64
N SER A 459 21.81 19.20 -1.16
CA SER A 459 22.03 20.40 -1.98
C SER A 459 23.48 20.82 -1.97
N TYR A 460 24.02 21.09 -3.15
CA TYR A 460 25.34 21.68 -3.34
C TYR A 460 25.15 23.07 -3.91
N MET A 461 25.62 24.09 -3.21
CA MET A 461 25.33 25.49 -3.52
C MET A 461 26.59 26.32 -3.67
N MET A 462 26.52 27.30 -4.56
CA MET A 462 27.55 28.32 -4.73
C MET A 462 26.87 29.68 -4.89
N SER A 463 27.45 30.69 -4.25
CA SER A 463 26.87 32.03 -4.24
C SER A 463 27.93 33.10 -4.47
N LEU A 464 27.52 34.13 -5.19
CA LEU A 464 28.17 35.44 -5.18
C LEU A 464 27.33 36.34 -4.28
N TYR A 465 27.96 37.07 -3.36
CA TYR A 465 27.24 37.96 -2.45
C TYR A 465 27.99 39.27 -2.26
N GLY A 466 27.28 40.31 -1.87
CA GLY A 466 27.89 41.60 -1.61
C GLY A 466 26.95 42.57 -0.94
N THR A 467 27.53 43.67 -0.49
CA THR A 467 26.79 44.78 0.10
C THR A 467 27.33 46.10 -0.42
N TRP A 468 26.42 47.04 -0.64
CA TRP A 468 26.72 48.45 -0.79
C TRP A 468 25.99 49.22 0.31
N PHE A 469 26.67 50.13 1.00
CA PHE A 469 26.06 50.86 2.10
C PHE A 469 26.53 52.31 2.15
N GLU A 470 25.63 53.22 2.50
CA GLU A 470 25.88 54.65 2.60
C GLU A 470 25.12 55.25 3.78
N GLY A 471 25.86 55.76 4.77
CA GLY A 471 25.27 56.23 6.02
C GLY A 471 24.44 55.12 6.70
N PRO A 472 23.16 55.38 7.01
CA PRO A 472 22.26 54.38 7.62
C PRO A 472 21.70 53.37 6.62
N PHE A 473 21.84 53.59 5.31
CA PHE A 473 21.25 52.74 4.28
C PHE A 473 22.19 51.63 3.86
N ALA A 474 21.61 50.45 3.60
CA ALA A 474 22.32 49.28 3.14
C ALA A 474 21.52 48.51 2.06
N LEU A 475 22.23 48.10 1.01
CA LEU A 475 21.75 47.25 -0.06
C LEU A 475 22.59 45.97 -0.09
N ASP A 476 21.96 44.86 0.27
CA ASP A 476 22.54 43.52 0.19
C ASP A 476 22.06 42.84 -1.08
N TYR A 477 22.94 42.09 -1.73
CA TYR A 477 22.58 41.32 -2.91
C TYR A 477 23.34 40.00 -2.92
N SER A 478 22.70 38.97 -3.46
CA SER A 478 23.37 37.72 -3.75
C SER A 478 22.73 36.99 -4.91
N LEU A 479 23.51 36.11 -5.54
CA LEU A 479 23.08 35.19 -6.57
C LEU A 479 23.57 33.81 -6.19
N THR A 480 22.64 32.91 -5.86
CA THR A 480 22.93 31.53 -5.47
C THR A 480 22.51 30.59 -6.59
N GLY A 481 23.38 29.67 -6.97
CA GLY A 481 23.05 28.54 -7.82
C GLY A 481 23.24 27.24 -7.06
N SER A 482 22.35 26.26 -7.24
CA SER A 482 22.47 24.96 -6.59
C SER A 482 22.16 23.78 -7.51
N VAL A 483 22.80 22.65 -7.18
CA VAL A 483 22.47 21.32 -7.71
C VAL A 483 21.86 20.53 -6.56
N ASN A 484 20.62 20.10 -6.76
CA ASN A 484 19.80 19.43 -5.77
C ASN A 484 19.65 17.96 -6.16
N VAL A 485 19.93 17.04 -5.24
CA VAL A 485 19.78 15.60 -5.43
C VAL A 485 18.59 15.13 -4.62
N TYR A 486 17.63 14.54 -5.31
CA TYR A 486 16.40 13.97 -4.76
C TYR A 486 16.63 12.46 -4.65
N ASN A 487 16.51 11.92 -3.44
CA ASN A 487 16.44 10.49 -3.19
C ASN A 487 15.17 10.22 -2.40
N LEU A 488 14.13 9.80 -3.11
CA LEU A 488 12.77 9.74 -2.59
C LEU A 488 12.35 8.28 -2.46
N VAL A 489 11.75 7.95 -1.32
CA VAL A 489 11.16 6.63 -1.09
C VAL A 489 9.76 6.86 -0.56
N ARG A 490 8.77 6.57 -1.40
CA ARG A 490 7.36 6.61 -1.02
C ARG A 490 6.85 5.20 -0.75
N ARG A 491 5.84 5.08 0.10
CA ARG A 491 5.25 3.79 0.45
C ARG A 491 3.89 3.58 -0.23
N VAL A 492 3.73 2.43 -0.85
CA VAL A 492 2.53 1.92 -1.52
C VAL A 492 1.95 0.78 -0.69
N GLU A 493 0.91 1.08 0.09
CA GLU A 493 0.25 0.11 0.97
C GLU A 493 -0.93 -0.55 0.23
N ILE A 494 -0.62 -1.54 -0.62
CA ILE A 494 -1.63 -2.39 -1.27
C ILE A 494 -1.58 -3.79 -0.63
N PRO A 495 -2.71 -4.38 -0.23
CA PRO A 495 -2.73 -5.76 0.27
C PRO A 495 -2.20 -6.73 -0.80
N GLY A 496 -1.27 -7.61 -0.40
CA GLY A 496 -0.69 -8.61 -1.31
C GLY A 496 0.44 -8.10 -2.21
N ASN A 497 0.82 -6.82 -2.14
CA ASN A 497 2.02 -6.31 -2.79
C ASN A 497 3.28 -6.65 -1.95
N PRO A 498 4.26 -7.42 -2.49
CA PRO A 498 5.50 -7.71 -1.77
C PRO A 498 6.43 -6.51 -1.67
N ASP A 499 6.32 -5.54 -2.59
CA ASP A 499 7.23 -4.40 -2.72
C ASP A 499 6.49 -3.09 -2.37
N SER A 500 6.36 -2.81 -1.07
CA SER A 500 5.65 -1.63 -0.59
C SER A 500 6.43 -0.33 -0.70
N ASP A 501 7.74 -0.37 -0.97
CA ASP A 501 8.56 0.84 -1.07
C ASP A 501 8.94 1.10 -2.53
N VAL A 502 8.58 2.28 -3.04
CA VAL A 502 8.86 2.74 -4.40
C VAL A 502 9.92 3.84 -4.33
N ALA A 503 11.09 3.59 -4.90
CA ALA A 503 12.25 4.47 -4.79
C ALA A 503 12.53 5.24 -6.09
N SER A 504 13.00 6.48 -5.98
CA SER A 504 13.49 7.25 -7.12
C SER A 504 14.73 8.07 -6.76
N MET A 505 15.55 8.35 -7.76
CA MET A 505 16.71 9.22 -7.61
C MET A 505 16.90 10.09 -8.86
N HIS A 506 16.99 11.40 -8.66
CA HIS A 506 17.17 12.36 -9.73
C HIS A 506 17.74 13.69 -9.25
N ASN A 507 18.05 14.57 -10.20
CA ASN A 507 18.66 15.86 -9.91
C ASN A 507 17.78 17.02 -10.35
N GLY A 508 17.85 18.12 -9.61
CA GLY A 508 17.31 19.42 -9.97
C GLY A 508 18.38 20.51 -9.92
N TYR A 509 18.04 21.66 -10.48
CA TYR A 509 18.88 22.85 -10.52
C TYR A 509 18.08 24.05 -10.06
N GLU A 510 18.70 24.94 -9.29
CA GLU A 510 18.09 26.20 -8.87
C GLU A 510 19.03 27.37 -9.18
N ILE A 511 18.44 28.51 -9.52
CA ILE A 511 19.11 29.81 -9.49
C ILE A 511 18.23 30.79 -8.71
N SER A 512 18.82 31.47 -7.74
CA SER A 512 18.12 32.34 -6.79
C SER A 512 18.85 33.67 -6.60
N PRO A 513 18.52 34.71 -7.38
CA PRO A 513 18.84 36.09 -7.03
C PRO A 513 18.08 36.56 -5.79
N PHE A 514 18.79 37.31 -4.94
CA PHE A 514 18.29 37.93 -3.73
C PHE A 514 18.72 39.40 -3.66
N VAL A 515 17.83 40.25 -3.16
CA VAL A 515 18.07 41.66 -2.85
C VAL A 515 17.48 41.99 -1.49
N GLY A 516 18.29 42.58 -0.62
CA GLY A 516 17.90 43.07 0.70
C GLY A 516 18.14 44.57 0.82
N LEU A 517 17.18 45.27 1.38
CA LEU A 517 17.26 46.70 1.70
C LEU A 517 17.12 46.85 3.21
N SER A 518 18.03 47.58 3.83
CA SER A 518 17.95 47.87 5.26
C SER A 518 18.27 49.32 5.56
N TYR A 519 17.66 49.84 6.62
CA TYR A 519 17.89 51.19 7.09
C TYR A 519 18.11 51.16 8.59
N GLU A 520 19.28 51.62 9.04
CA GLU A 520 19.67 51.55 10.44
C GLU A 520 19.31 52.83 11.19
N LEU A 521 18.57 52.66 12.28
CA LEU A 521 18.22 53.70 13.24
C LEU A 521 19.00 53.43 14.54
N ASN A 522 19.78 54.42 14.98
CA ASN A 522 20.54 54.34 16.22
C ASN A 522 19.88 55.21 17.29
N ALA A 523 19.60 54.62 18.46
CA ALA A 523 19.07 55.27 19.64
C ALA A 523 19.91 54.84 20.86
N ASP A 524 20.93 55.64 21.19
CA ASP A 524 21.95 55.32 22.19
C ASP A 524 22.59 53.94 21.95
N ASP A 525 22.43 53.00 22.88
CA ASP A 525 22.97 51.63 22.78
C ASP A 525 22.06 50.66 21.99
N LEU A 526 20.88 51.11 21.58
CA LEU A 526 19.91 50.31 20.83
C LEU A 526 19.96 50.66 19.34
N ARG A 527 20.22 49.65 18.52
CA ARG A 527 20.15 49.69 17.06
C ARG A 527 18.89 49.00 16.58
N ILE A 528 18.12 49.71 15.77
CA ILE A 528 16.88 49.24 15.17
C ILE A 528 17.04 49.28 13.66
N THR A 529 16.92 48.15 12.98
CA THR A 529 17.15 48.03 11.55
C THR A 529 15.92 47.43 10.86
N PRO A 530 14.95 48.26 10.40
CA PRO A 530 13.94 47.80 9.46
C PRO A 530 14.59 47.28 8.18
N PHE A 531 14.03 46.20 7.63
CA PHE A 531 14.49 45.61 6.38
C PHE A 531 13.35 45.12 5.48
N LEU A 532 13.66 45.07 4.19
CA LEU A 532 12.85 44.48 3.13
C LEU A 532 13.77 43.58 2.29
N ASN A 533 13.47 42.29 2.29
CA ASN A 533 14.19 41.29 1.53
C ASN A 533 13.29 40.73 0.42
N THR A 534 13.88 40.44 -0.72
CA THR A 534 13.20 39.77 -1.83
C THR A 534 14.10 38.77 -2.52
N SER A 535 13.54 37.65 -2.96
CA SER A 535 14.24 36.65 -3.76
C SER A 535 13.33 36.06 -4.83
N LEU A 536 13.94 35.61 -5.92
CA LEU A 536 13.28 34.85 -6.97
C LEU A 536 14.07 33.55 -7.17
N SER A 537 13.49 32.40 -6.89
CA SER A 537 14.10 31.10 -7.19
C SER A 537 13.48 30.49 -8.43
N ALA A 538 14.28 30.30 -9.47
CA ALA A 538 13.91 29.53 -10.66
C ALA A 538 14.53 28.14 -10.56
N THR A 539 13.69 27.11 -10.60
CA THR A 539 14.08 25.70 -10.43
C THR A 539 13.74 24.89 -11.67
N LYS A 540 14.59 23.92 -11.97
CA LYS A 540 14.38 22.91 -13.00
C LYS A 540 14.69 21.52 -12.44
N GLU A 541 13.67 20.71 -12.30
CA GLU A 541 13.75 19.32 -11.88
C GLU A 541 13.79 18.42 -13.12
N ARG A 542 14.73 17.48 -13.17
CA ARG A 542 14.79 16.49 -14.26
C ARG A 542 13.66 15.48 -14.11
N GLY A 543 13.18 14.97 -15.25
CA GLY A 543 12.28 13.82 -15.24
C GLY A 543 13.01 12.57 -14.74
N TYR A 544 12.26 11.65 -14.14
CA TYR A 544 12.79 10.47 -13.49
C TYR A 544 11.84 9.28 -13.66
N ARG A 545 12.35 8.09 -13.34
CA ARG A 545 11.58 6.86 -13.29
C ARG A 545 11.71 6.28 -11.89
N GLU A 546 10.60 5.86 -11.33
CA GLU A 546 10.57 5.17 -10.05
C GLU A 546 10.98 3.70 -10.22
N ASN A 547 11.43 3.07 -9.15
CA ASN A 547 11.79 1.67 -9.10
C ASN A 547 11.00 1.02 -7.96
N GLY A 548 9.96 0.26 -8.31
CA GLY A 548 9.07 -0.40 -7.35
C GLY A 548 8.24 -1.53 -7.96
N GLY A 549 8.70 -2.12 -9.07
CA GLY A 549 8.00 -3.21 -9.75
C GLY A 549 6.74 -2.76 -10.48
N LEU A 550 5.58 -3.19 -10.01
CA LEU A 550 4.29 -3.10 -10.74
C LEU A 550 3.65 -1.72 -10.73
N VAL A 551 4.16 -0.83 -9.89
CA VAL A 551 3.61 0.49 -9.61
C VAL A 551 4.61 1.61 -9.93
N ASP A 552 5.65 1.29 -10.71
CA ASP A 552 6.65 2.27 -11.12
C ASP A 552 6.05 3.32 -12.07
N GLN A 553 6.38 4.59 -11.84
CA GLN A 553 5.91 5.69 -12.67
C GLN A 553 7.06 6.36 -13.41
N GLN A 554 6.75 6.91 -14.59
CA GLN A 554 7.65 7.79 -15.32
C GLN A 554 7.19 9.25 -15.17
N VAL A 555 7.97 10.02 -14.41
CA VAL A 555 7.66 11.41 -14.10
C VAL A 555 8.41 12.34 -15.06
N ARG A 556 7.71 13.32 -15.61
CA ARG A 556 8.28 14.29 -16.56
C ARG A 556 9.07 15.38 -15.84
N SER A 557 10.01 15.99 -16.55
CA SER A 557 10.73 17.16 -16.03
C SER A 557 9.78 18.33 -15.78
N ARG A 558 10.11 19.14 -14.78
CA ARG A 558 9.30 20.28 -14.36
C ARG A 558 10.16 21.51 -14.11
N ASN A 559 9.57 22.69 -14.27
CA ASN A 559 10.15 23.95 -13.82
C ASN A 559 9.20 24.58 -12.80
N ALA A 560 9.76 25.24 -11.78
CA ALA A 560 8.98 26.03 -10.83
C ALA A 560 9.68 27.36 -10.51
N TYR A 561 8.88 28.39 -10.24
CA TYR A 561 9.36 29.74 -9.93
C TYR A 561 8.76 30.18 -8.60
N PHE A 562 9.60 30.62 -7.68
CA PHE A 562 9.19 31.07 -6.35
C PHE A 562 9.63 32.51 -6.17
N PHE A 563 8.71 33.37 -5.77
CA PHE A 563 9.00 34.75 -5.41
C PHE A 563 8.70 34.94 -3.93
N THR A 564 9.71 35.35 -3.17
CA THR A 564 9.58 35.57 -1.74
C THR A 564 9.87 37.04 -1.43
N THR A 565 9.03 37.63 -0.59
CA THR A 565 9.25 38.95 0.00
C THR A 565 9.12 38.83 1.50
N GLU A 566 10.07 39.40 2.23
CA GLU A 566 10.10 39.42 3.69
C GLU A 566 10.31 40.86 4.16
N ILE A 567 9.48 41.31 5.08
CA ILE A 567 9.60 42.62 5.73
C ILE A 567 9.75 42.36 7.22
N GLY A 568 10.72 43.01 7.84
CA GLY A 568 10.99 42.79 9.25
C GLY A 568 11.78 43.91 9.91
N LEU A 569 12.14 43.65 11.16
CA LEU A 569 12.87 44.56 12.02
C LEU A 569 13.92 43.75 12.80
N THR A 570 15.17 44.19 12.75
CA THR A 570 16.23 43.66 13.62
C THR A 570 16.47 44.63 14.77
N LEU A 571 16.55 44.10 15.99
CA LEU A 571 16.93 44.85 17.19
C LEU A 571 18.28 44.33 17.67
N ALA A 572 19.25 45.22 17.89
CA ALA A 572 20.55 44.88 18.43
C ALA A 572 20.92 45.86 19.54
N GLN A 573 21.45 45.36 20.64
CA GLN A 573 21.99 46.18 21.71
C GLN A 573 23.48 45.85 21.86
N ASP A 574 24.33 46.87 21.77
CA ASP A 574 25.77 46.68 21.91
C ASP A 574 26.14 46.85 23.40
N PHE A 575 26.91 45.91 23.96
CA PHE A 575 27.40 45.98 25.34
C PHE A 575 28.91 46.21 25.34
N VAL A 576 29.37 47.22 26.06
CA VAL A 576 30.79 47.43 26.32
C VAL A 576 31.18 46.60 27.55
N LEU A 577 32.06 45.61 27.36
CA LEU A 577 32.71 44.90 28.45
C LEU A 577 33.99 45.65 28.79
N GLU A 578 34.01 46.39 29.90
CA GLU A 578 35.26 46.88 30.49
C GLU A 578 36.00 45.71 31.13
N ASP A 579 37.20 45.41 30.65
CA ASP A 579 38.13 44.52 31.34
C ASP A 579 38.48 45.16 32.69
N LYS A 580 38.02 44.54 33.78
CA LYS A 580 38.61 44.81 35.10
C LYS A 580 40.00 44.16 35.14
N VAL A 581 41.01 45.01 35.01
CA VAL A 581 42.45 44.71 35.20
C VAL A 581 42.71 44.11 36.57
#